data_AF-A0AAV6BB85-F1
#
_entry.id   AF-A0AAV6BB85-F1
#
_cell.length_a   1.000
_cell.length_b   1.000
_cell.length_c   1.000
_cell.angle_alpha   90.00
_cell.angle_beta   90.00
_cell.angle_gamma   90.00
#
_symmetry.space_group_name_H-M   'P 1'
#
loop_
_entity.id
_entity.type
_entity.pdbx_description
1 polymer ?
#
loop_
_entity_poly.entity_id
_entity_poly.type
_entity_poly.pdbx_seq_one_letter_code
_entity_poly.pdbx_strand_id
1 'polypeptide(L)'
;LARQERTPAFRELMRFQVARAKSFFEAAEREAATLDPRRILAAEIMGRIYRRLLARIEASGYDVFRREIRVPLHERAWIAGSSILFAHTPR
;
A
#
# COMPACT_ATOMS: atom_id res chain seq x y z
N LEU A 1 16.10 3.40 -24.98
CA LEU A 1 16.60 2.69 -23.78
C LEU A 1 16.38 3.60 -22.57
N ALA A 2 15.33 3.35 -21.77
CA ALA A 2 15.09 4.12 -20.55
C ALA A 2 16.23 3.82 -19.56
N ARG A 3 17.03 4.83 -19.20
CA ARG A 3 18.07 4.69 -18.18
C ARG A 3 17.42 4.29 -16.86
N GLN A 4 17.68 3.07 -16.40
CA GLN A 4 17.26 2.56 -15.09
C GLN A 4 18.16 3.14 -13.97
N GLU A 5 18.29 4.47 -13.95
CA GLU A 5 19.23 5.17 -13.08
C GLU A 5 18.49 5.91 -11.97
N ARG A 6 18.94 5.72 -10.72
CA ARG A 6 18.42 6.42 -9.52
C ARG A 6 18.96 7.86 -9.47
N THR A 7 18.64 8.64 -10.50
CA THR A 7 19.00 10.05 -10.58
C THR A 7 18.24 10.88 -9.54
N PRO A 8 18.72 12.08 -9.19
CA PRO A 8 17.95 13.00 -8.35
C PRO A 8 16.54 13.29 -8.92
N ALA A 9 16.42 13.45 -10.25
CA ALA A 9 15.14 13.66 -10.92
C ALA A 9 14.19 12.46 -10.74
N PHE A 10 14.69 11.22 -10.82
CA PHE A 10 13.89 10.03 -10.55
C PHE A 10 13.41 9.99 -9.10
N ARG A 11 14.28 10.33 -8.14
CA ARG A 11 13.87 10.38 -6.72
C ARG A 11 12.78 11.41 -6.49
N GLU A 12 12.84 12.56 -7.15
CA GLU A 12 11.83 13.60 -7.03
C GLU A 12 10.49 13.16 -7.64
N LEU A 13 10.53 12.54 -8.82
CA LEU A 13 9.35 11.88 -9.40
C LEU A 13 8.74 10.86 -8.43
N MET A 14 9.56 9.99 -7.83
CA MET A 14 9.08 8.98 -6.89
C MET A 14 8.46 9.60 -5.64
N ARG A 15 9.03 10.68 -5.09
CA ARG A 15 8.41 11.43 -3.98
C ARG A 15 7.04 11.97 -4.36
N PHE A 16 6.91 12.57 -5.54
CA PHE A 16 5.64 13.05 -6.05
C PHE A 16 4.61 11.91 -6.19
N GLN A 17 5.00 10.78 -6.77
CA GLN A 17 4.10 9.63 -6.93
C GLN A 17 3.69 9.02 -5.59
N VAL A 18 4.60 8.95 -4.62
CA VAL A 18 4.31 8.49 -3.26
C VAL A 18 3.30 9.42 -2.57
N ALA A 19 3.49 10.73 -2.66
CA ALA A 19 2.55 11.70 -2.09
C ALA A 19 1.16 11.55 -2.72
N ARG A 20 1.09 11.38 -4.03
CA ARG A 20 -0.16 11.11 -4.76
C ARG A 20 -0.80 9.78 -4.34
N ALA A 21 -0.01 8.72 -4.14
CA ALA A 21 -0.54 7.43 -3.69
C ALA A 21 -1.12 7.53 -2.28
N LYS A 22 -0.46 8.26 -1.37
CA LYS A 22 -0.96 8.52 -0.01
C LYS A 22 -2.30 9.25 -0.03
N SER A 23 -2.47 10.26 -0.88
CA SER A 23 -3.75 10.97 -0.98
C SER A 23 -4.91 10.09 -1.47
N PHE A 24 -4.64 9.11 -2.34
CA PHE A 24 -5.65 8.12 -2.71
C PHE A 24 -6.02 7.17 -1.57
N PHE A 25 -5.05 6.73 -0.76
CA PHE A 25 -5.34 5.91 0.42
C PHE A 25 -6.18 6.67 1.44
N GLU A 26 -5.85 7.94 1.70
CA GLU A 26 -6.63 8.81 2.58
C GLU A 26 -8.06 9.03 2.06
N ALA A 27 -8.22 9.23 0.76
CA ALA A 27 -9.54 9.35 0.14
C ALA A 27 -10.37 8.06 0.28
N ALA A 28 -9.75 6.92 0.01
CA ALA A 28 -10.38 5.61 0.16
C ALA A 28 -10.78 5.33 1.62
N GLU A 29 -9.96 5.72 2.59
CA GLU A 29 -10.28 5.58 4.02
C GLU A 29 -11.49 6.43 4.44
N ARG A 30 -11.61 7.66 3.90
CA ARG A 30 -12.79 8.51 4.14
C ARG A 30 -14.06 7.90 3.57
N GLU A 31 -14.00 7.35 2.36
CA GLU A 31 -15.15 6.72 1.71
C GLU A 31 -15.55 5.41 2.42
N ALA A 32 -14.56 4.57 2.74
CA ALA A 32 -14.75 3.30 3.43
C ALA A 32 -15.46 3.43 4.78
N ALA A 33 -15.30 4.56 5.48
CA ALA A 33 -15.98 4.83 6.75
C ALA A 33 -17.52 4.80 6.66
N THR A 34 -18.08 5.00 5.45
CA THR A 34 -19.53 5.00 5.21
C THR A 34 -20.07 3.67 4.67
N LEU A 35 -19.18 2.74 4.31
CA LEU A 35 -19.53 1.48 3.66
C LEU A 35 -19.64 0.34 4.69
N ASP A 36 -20.44 -0.68 4.35
CA ASP A 36 -20.50 -1.92 5.12
C ASP A 36 -19.13 -2.63 5.08
N PRO A 37 -18.43 -2.79 6.22
CA PRO A 37 -17.11 -3.41 6.28
C PRO A 37 -17.06 -4.81 5.66
N ARG A 38 -18.16 -5.57 5.70
CA ARG A 38 -18.22 -6.91 5.11
C ARG A 38 -18.21 -6.87 3.59
N ARG A 39 -18.79 -5.84 2.98
CA ARG A 39 -18.83 -5.66 1.52
C ARG A 39 -17.50 -5.18 0.95
N ILE A 40 -16.73 -4.44 1.74
CA ILE A 40 -15.44 -3.88 1.32
C ILE A 40 -14.21 -4.62 1.85
N LEU A 41 -14.40 -5.73 2.58
CA LEU A 41 -13.31 -6.46 3.24
C LEU A 41 -12.13 -6.77 2.31
N ALA A 42 -12.40 -7.22 1.08
CA ALA A 42 -11.34 -7.49 0.10
C ALA A 42 -10.57 -6.22 -0.27
N ALA A 43 -11.27 -5.10 -0.48
CA ALA A 43 -10.65 -3.81 -0.77
C ALA A 43 -9.82 -3.30 0.42
N GLU A 44 -10.29 -3.49 1.65
CA GLU A 44 -9.56 -3.12 2.87
C GLU A 44 -8.25 -3.92 3.03
N ILE A 45 -8.33 -5.24 2.84
CA ILE A 45 -7.15 -6.13 2.88
C ILE A 45 -6.12 -5.68 1.84
N MET A 46 -6.56 -5.46 0.60
CA MET A 46 -5.67 -5.03 -0.48
C MET A 46 -5.10 -3.63 -0.22
N GLY A 47 -5.91 -2.70 0.30
CA GLY A 47 -5.45 -1.37 0.71
C GLY A 47 -4.35 -1.44 1.77
N ARG A 48 -4.50 -2.30 2.78
CA ARG A 48 -3.47 -2.53 3.81
C ARG A 48 -2.18 -3.12 3.22
N ILE A 49 -2.29 -4.10 2.32
CA ILE A 49 -1.12 -4.69 1.63
C ILE A 49 -0.41 -3.64 0.78
N TYR A 50 -1.14 -2.84 0.00
CA TYR A 50 -0.53 -1.83 -0.86
C TYR A 50 0.08 -0.65 -0.08
N ARG A 51 -0.55 -0.19 1.01
CA ARG A 51 0.07 0.78 1.92
C ARG A 51 1.40 0.25 2.48
N ARG A 52 1.42 -1.04 2.85
CA ARG A 52 2.65 -1.68 3.35
C ARG A 52 3.74 -1.78 2.29
N LEU A 53 3.36 -2.12 1.05
CA LEU A 53 4.27 -2.13 -0.08
C LEU A 53 4.85 -0.73 -0.34
N LEU A 54 4.01 0.31 -0.35
CA LEU A 54 4.45 1.70 -0.54
C LEU A 54 5.46 2.12 0.54
N ALA A 55 5.20 1.81 1.80
CA ALA A 55 6.13 2.09 2.89
C ALA A 55 7.49 1.38 2.71
N ARG A 56 7.49 0.13 2.21
CA ARG A 56 8.73 -0.60 1.89
C ARG A 56 9.47 0.04 0.71
N ILE A 57 8.74 0.52 -0.30
CA ILE A 57 9.32 1.26 -1.44
C ILE A 57 10.00 2.55 -0.94
N GLU A 58 9.33 3.33 -0.09
CA GLU A 58 9.91 4.53 0.53
C GLU A 58 11.16 4.20 1.37
N ALA A 59 11.08 3.19 2.24
CA ALA A 59 12.19 2.79 3.10
C ALA A 59 13.43 2.29 2.33
N SER A 60 13.24 1.75 1.13
CA SER A 60 14.35 1.37 0.23
C SER A 60 15.07 2.56 -0.42
N GLY A 61 14.56 3.78 -0.21
CA GLY A 61 14.99 4.98 -0.95
C GLY A 61 14.62 4.90 -2.45
N TYR A 62 13.52 4.22 -2.79
CA TYR A 62 13.06 3.98 -4.16
C TYR A 62 13.98 3.09 -5.01
N ASP A 63 14.54 2.02 -4.42
CA ASP A 63 15.42 1.07 -5.14
C ASP A 63 14.66 0.05 -5.99
N VAL A 64 13.72 0.51 -6.80
CA VAL A 64 12.81 -0.35 -7.57
C VAL A 64 13.45 -1.00 -8.81
N PHE A 65 14.61 -0.49 -9.25
CA PHE A 65 15.31 -1.04 -10.42
C PHE A 65 16.21 -2.23 -10.09
N ARG A 66 16.77 -2.27 -8.88
CA ARG A 66 17.73 -3.32 -8.49
C ARG A 66 17.11 -4.42 -7.66
N ARG A 67 16.03 -4.12 -6.95
CA ARG A 67 15.39 -5.05 -6.01
C ARG A 67 13.91 -5.08 -6.26
N GLU A 68 13.39 -6.29 -6.32
CA GLU A 68 11.95 -6.47 -6.28
C GLU A 68 11.47 -6.31 -4.83
N ILE A 69 10.69 -5.26 -4.59
CA ILE A 69 10.14 -4.96 -3.27
C ILE A 69 8.79 -5.66 -3.18
N ARG A 70 8.67 -6.62 -2.25
CA ARG A 70 7.45 -7.39 -2.03
C ARG A 70 7.00 -7.32 -0.58
N VAL A 71 5.70 -7.54 -0.36
CA VAL A 71 5.16 -7.90 0.96
C VAL A 71 5.17 -9.43 1.05
N PRO A 72 5.90 -10.03 2.01
CA PRO A 72 6.02 -11.47 2.10
C PRO A 72 4.68 -12.12 2.44
N LEU A 73 4.53 -13.39 2.07
CA LEU A 73 3.25 -14.11 2.19
C LEU A 73 2.72 -14.14 3.63
N HIS A 74 3.58 -14.33 4.62
CA HIS A 74 3.17 -14.35 6.03
C HIS A 74 2.57 -13.01 6.48
N GLU A 75 3.13 -11.88 6.02
CA GLU A 75 2.62 -10.55 6.37
C GLU A 75 1.30 -10.29 5.64
N ARG A 76 1.17 -10.72 4.38
CA ARG A 76 -0.10 -10.67 3.65
C ARG A 76 -1.19 -11.50 4.34
N ALA A 77 -0.84 -12.71 4.78
CA ALA A 77 -1.74 -13.61 5.49
C ALA A 77 -2.17 -13.03 6.85
N TRP A 78 -1.24 -12.43 7.60
CA TRP A 78 -1.54 -11.73 8.84
C TRP A 78 -2.48 -10.54 8.63
N ILE A 79 -2.23 -9.72 7.59
CA ILE A 79 -3.11 -8.61 7.23
C ILE A 79 -4.52 -9.11 6.88
N ALA A 80 -4.62 -10.18 6.08
CA ALA A 80 -5.89 -10.78 5.73
C ALA A 80 -6.63 -11.32 6.97
N GLY A 81 -5.96 -12.15 7.77
CA GLY A 81 -6.54 -12.76 8.97
C GLY A 81 -7.02 -11.73 9.99
N SER A 82 -6.21 -10.71 10.27
CA SER A 82 -6.60 -9.63 11.19
C SER A 82 -7.79 -8.83 10.66
N SER A 83 -7.85 -8.51 9.37
CA SER A 83 -8.98 -7.78 8.77
C SER A 83 -10.28 -8.59 8.81
N ILE A 84 -10.20 -9.90 8.55
CA ILE A 84 -11.35 -10.81 8.66
C ILE A 84 -11.87 -10.85 10.10
N LEU A 85 -10.98 -10.96 11.10
CA LEU A 85 -11.36 -10.96 12.51
C LEU A 85 -12.08 -9.66 12.92
N PHE A 86 -11.55 -8.51 12.50
CA PHE A 86 -12.18 -7.21 12.75
C PHE A 86 -13.56 -7.09 12.09
N ALA A 87 -13.76 -7.60 10.87
CA ALA A 87 -15.06 -7.54 10.18
C ALA A 87 -16.14 -8.47 10.78
N HIS A 88 -15.73 -9.46 11.58
CA HIS A 88 -16.63 -10.42 12.25
C HIS A 88 -16.87 -10.09 13.73
N THR A 89 -16.16 -9.13 14.30
CA THR A 89 -16.43 -8.68 15.67
C THR A 89 -17.65 -7.75 15.63
N PRO A 90 -18.76 -8.07 16.34
CA PRO A 90 -19.91 -7.18 16.40
C PRO A 90 -19.46 -5.85 17.02
N ARG A 91 -19.70 -4.74 16.33
CA ARG A 91 -19.58 -3.40 16.90
C ARG A 91 -20.77 -3.13 17.81
#